data_AF-A0A0G1YQ09-F1
#
_entry.id   AF-A0A0G1YQ09-F1
#
_cell.length_a   1.000
_cell.length_b   1.000
_cell.length_c   1.000
_cell.angle_alpha   90.00
_cell.angle_beta   90.00
_cell.angle_gamma   90.00
#
_symmetry.space_group_name_H-M   'P 1'
#
loop_
_entity.id
_entity.type
_entity.pdbx_description
1 polymer ?
#
loop_
_entity_poly.entity_id
_entity_poly.type
_entity_poly.pdbx_seq_one_letter_code
_entity_poly.pdbx_strand_id
1 'polypeptide(L)'
;RRIILGTFVLSSGYYDAYYAKAQQVRALIRNDFVEAFKEVDVIFAPVTPTPAFKIGEKTADPLAMYLSDIFTIPANLAGVPAVAIPAPTPEGALPVGFQLIGKPFREADILGIGQYYERIVRGS
;
A
#
# COMPACT_ATOMS: atom_id res chain seq x y z
N ARG A 1 -8.74 -13.99 15.15
CA ARG A 1 -9.37 -14.46 13.88
C ARG A 1 -8.36 -14.81 12.76
N ARG A 2 -7.12 -14.29 12.73
CA ARG A 2 -6.13 -14.62 11.68
C ARG A 2 -5.54 -16.05 11.77
N ILE A 3 -5.44 -16.63 12.96
CA ILE A 3 -4.88 -17.98 13.18
C ILE A 3 -5.77 -19.08 12.58
N ILE A 4 -7.10 -19.00 12.79
CA ILE A 4 -8.06 -20.01 12.31
C ILE A 4 -8.14 -20.05 10.77
N LEU A 5 -8.04 -18.88 10.12
CA LEU A 5 -8.03 -18.81 8.65
C LEU A 5 -6.75 -19.43 8.07
N GLY A 6 -5.61 -19.25 8.76
CA GLY A 6 -4.33 -19.84 8.36
C GLY A 6 -4.35 -21.36 8.36
N THR A 7 -4.91 -21.99 9.39
CA THR A 7 -5.04 -23.47 9.44
C THR A 7 -6.03 -24.02 8.43
N PHE A 8 -7.08 -23.26 8.08
CA PHE A 8 -8.05 -23.68 7.06
C PHE A 8 -7.45 -23.66 5.64
N VAL A 9 -6.68 -22.61 5.30
CA VAL A 9 -6.01 -22.47 4.00
C VAL A 9 -4.87 -23.48 3.82
N LEU A 10 -4.26 -23.94 4.93
CA LEU A 10 -3.22 -24.99 4.95
C LEU A 10 -3.78 -26.43 5.01
N SER A 11 -5.11 -26.61 5.04
CA SER A 11 -5.72 -27.94 4.99
C SER A 11 -5.76 -28.48 3.55
N SER A 12 -5.37 -29.74 3.40
CA SER A 12 -4.92 -30.40 2.16
C SER A 12 -5.91 -30.47 0.97
N GLY A 13 -7.14 -29.97 1.12
CA GLY A 13 -8.15 -29.96 0.04
C GLY A 13 -8.33 -28.61 -0.68
N TYR A 14 -7.89 -27.50 -0.07
CA TYR A 14 -8.10 -26.13 -0.60
C TYR A 14 -6.79 -25.37 -0.89
N TYR A 15 -5.65 -26.01 -0.62
CA TYR A 15 -4.31 -25.42 -0.74
C TYR A 15 -3.96 -25.06 -2.19
N ASP A 16 -4.04 -26.01 -3.14
CA ASP A 16 -3.58 -25.75 -4.51
C ASP A 16 -4.43 -24.71 -5.25
N ALA A 17 -5.76 -24.76 -5.15
CA ALA A 17 -6.63 -23.85 -5.90
C ALA A 17 -6.53 -22.39 -5.42
N TYR A 18 -6.39 -22.16 -4.11
CA TYR A 18 -6.34 -20.80 -3.55
C TYR A 18 -4.92 -20.27 -3.42
N TYR A 19 -3.96 -21.11 -2.98
CA TYR A 19 -2.58 -20.67 -2.80
C TYR A 19 -1.85 -20.52 -4.14
N ALA A 20 -1.98 -21.48 -5.06
CA ALA A 20 -1.35 -21.35 -6.38
C ALA A 20 -1.94 -20.17 -7.16
N LYS A 21 -3.26 -19.94 -7.07
CA LYS A 21 -3.89 -18.78 -7.68
C LYS A 21 -3.41 -17.46 -7.08
N ALA A 22 -3.28 -17.38 -5.76
CA ALA A 22 -2.73 -16.19 -5.09
C ALA A 22 -1.28 -15.92 -5.51
N GLN A 23 -0.45 -16.96 -5.68
CA GLN A 23 0.94 -16.81 -6.15
C GLN A 23 1.01 -16.36 -7.61
N GLN A 24 0.10 -16.81 -8.48
CA GLN A 24 -0.03 -16.29 -9.85
C GLN A 24 -0.40 -14.80 -9.86
N VAL A 25 -1.38 -14.39 -9.04
CA VAL A 25 -1.77 -12.98 -8.92
C VAL A 25 -0.61 -12.13 -8.41
N ARG A 26 0.16 -12.64 -7.43
CA ARG A 26 1.36 -11.96 -6.94
C ARG A 26 2.41 -11.74 -8.04
N ALA A 27 2.59 -12.73 -8.92
CA ALA A 27 3.50 -12.60 -10.06
C ALA A 27 3.01 -11.54 -11.06
N LEU A 28 1.70 -11.50 -11.33
CA LEU A 28 1.10 -10.46 -12.19
C LEU A 28 1.31 -9.05 -11.61
N ILE A 29 1.00 -8.86 -10.32
CA ILE A 29 1.21 -7.57 -9.64
C ILE A 29 2.68 -7.14 -9.74
N ARG A 30 3.63 -8.06 -9.51
CA ARG A 30 5.05 -7.76 -9.66
C ARG A 30 5.40 -7.32 -11.08
N ASN A 31 4.86 -8.01 -12.09
CA ASN A 31 5.11 -7.66 -13.48
C ASN A 31 4.54 -6.29 -13.83
N ASP A 32 3.35 -5.94 -13.34
CA ASP A 32 2.75 -4.62 -13.56
C ASP A 32 3.66 -3.49 -13.05
N PHE A 33 4.26 -3.66 -11.85
CA PHE A 33 5.26 -2.71 -11.35
C PHE A 33 6.52 -2.68 -12.22
N VAL A 34 7.02 -3.84 -12.65
CA VAL A 34 8.22 -3.90 -13.52
C VAL A 34 7.97 -3.18 -14.85
N GLU A 35 6.80 -3.37 -15.46
CA GLU A 35 6.43 -2.69 -16.70
C GLU A 35 6.26 -1.18 -16.49
N ALA A 36 5.53 -0.77 -15.45
CA ALA A 36 5.37 0.66 -15.13
C ALA A 36 6.74 1.35 -14.93
N PHE A 37 7.67 0.70 -14.23
CA PHE A 37 9.01 1.22 -13.98
C PHE A 37 9.92 1.31 -15.21
N LYS A 38 9.51 0.80 -16.38
CA LYS A 38 10.19 1.08 -17.64
C LYS A 38 9.94 2.50 -18.13
N GLU A 39 8.78 3.06 -17.79
CA GLU A 39 8.34 4.38 -18.25
C GLU A 39 8.50 5.45 -17.19
N VAL A 40 8.43 5.08 -15.90
CA VAL A 40 8.54 6.01 -14.77
C VAL A 40 9.62 5.61 -13.77
N ASP A 41 10.10 6.58 -13.01
CA ASP A 41 11.08 6.33 -11.93
C ASP A 41 10.42 6.08 -10.58
N VAL A 42 9.26 6.70 -10.34
CA VAL A 42 8.51 6.64 -9.10
C VAL A 42 7.02 6.64 -9.42
N ILE A 43 6.25 5.85 -8.67
CA ILE A 43 4.79 5.82 -8.73
C ILE A 43 4.23 6.58 -7.52
N PHE A 44 3.25 7.44 -7.75
CA PHE A 44 2.54 8.19 -6.73
C PHE A 44 1.14 7.59 -6.52
N ALA A 45 0.75 7.39 -5.26
CA ALA A 45 -0.61 6.96 -4.91
C ALA A 45 -1.03 7.56 -3.54
N PRO A 46 -2.32 7.68 -3.23
CA PRO A 46 -2.74 7.94 -1.85
C PRO A 46 -2.36 6.76 -0.93
N VAL A 47 -2.06 7.03 0.35
CA VAL A 47 -1.81 5.95 1.34
C VAL A 47 -3.11 5.23 1.68
N THR A 48 -4.21 5.98 1.77
CA THR A 48 -5.54 5.47 2.11
C THR A 48 -6.58 6.13 1.21
N PRO A 49 -7.69 5.44 0.87
CA PRO A 49 -8.78 6.05 0.09
C PRO A 49 -9.56 7.12 0.86
N THR A 50 -9.49 7.12 2.20
CA THR A 50 -10.23 8.05 3.06
C THR A 50 -9.37 8.52 4.24
N PRO A 51 -9.57 9.75 4.76
CA PRO A 51 -9.00 10.18 6.03
C PRO A 51 -9.37 9.23 7.18
N ALA A 52 -8.72 9.40 8.34
CA ALA A 52 -8.95 8.57 9.51
C ALA A 52 -10.47 8.47 9.84
N PHE A 53 -10.97 7.24 9.95
CA PHE A 53 -12.36 6.97 10.35
C PHE A 53 -12.50 7.05 11.88
N LYS A 54 -13.69 7.36 12.37
CA LYS A 54 -13.98 7.42 13.81
C LYS A 54 -13.94 6.01 14.42
N ILE A 55 -13.66 5.93 15.72
CA ILE A 55 -13.69 4.67 16.48
C ILE A 55 -15.11 4.07 16.37
N GLY A 56 -15.21 2.83 15.89
CA GLY A 56 -16.48 2.11 15.70
C GLY A 56 -17.14 2.28 14.32
N GLU A 57 -16.60 3.12 13.43
CA GLU A 57 -17.23 3.40 12.13
C GLU A 57 -17.08 2.24 11.12
N LYS A 58 -16.03 1.42 11.26
CA LYS A 58 -15.76 0.25 10.40
C LYS A 58 -15.90 -1.11 11.11
N THR A 59 -16.56 -1.18 12.26
CA THR A 59 -16.68 -2.45 13.02
C THR A 59 -17.80 -3.37 12.54
N ALA A 60 -18.73 -2.86 11.72
CA ALA A 60 -19.90 -3.61 11.25
C ALA A 60 -19.59 -4.52 10.04
N ASP A 61 -18.59 -4.15 9.23
CA ASP A 61 -18.22 -4.90 8.01
C ASP A 61 -16.72 -5.25 8.03
N PRO A 62 -16.37 -6.53 8.23
CA PRO A 62 -14.99 -7.01 8.16
C PRO A 62 -14.29 -6.70 6.83
N LEU A 63 -15.05 -6.53 5.73
CA LEU A 63 -14.53 -6.22 4.39
C LEU A 63 -14.15 -4.74 4.26
N ALA A 64 -14.89 -3.83 4.90
CA ALA A 64 -14.59 -2.40 4.91
C ALA A 64 -13.23 -2.09 5.56
N MET A 65 -12.76 -2.94 6.48
CA MET A 65 -11.41 -2.86 7.03
C MET A 65 -10.36 -3.22 5.98
N TYR A 66 -10.55 -4.27 5.18
CA TYR A 66 -9.61 -4.68 4.13
C TYR A 66 -9.47 -3.64 3.01
N LEU A 67 -10.53 -2.89 2.70
CA LEU A 67 -10.47 -1.80 1.72
C LEU A 67 -9.58 -0.63 2.15
N SER A 68 -9.26 -0.53 3.45
CA SER A 68 -8.35 0.51 3.94
C SER A 68 -6.90 0.30 3.45
N ASP A 69 -6.53 -0.95 3.19
CA ASP A 69 -5.18 -1.34 2.78
C ASP A 69 -5.05 -1.55 1.25
N ILE A 70 -6.08 -1.20 0.48
CA ILE A 70 -6.15 -1.49 -0.96
C ILE A 70 -4.97 -0.89 -1.75
N PHE A 71 -4.45 0.25 -1.31
CA PHE A 71 -3.34 0.94 -1.97
C PHE A 71 -1.97 0.59 -1.40
N THR A 72 -1.88 -0.04 -0.23
CA THR A 72 -0.60 -0.36 0.42
C THR A 72 -0.16 -1.80 0.16
N ILE A 73 -1.11 -2.73 0.05
CA ILE A 73 -0.84 -4.15 -0.22
C ILE A 73 -0.05 -4.42 -1.52
N PRO A 74 -0.30 -3.74 -2.66
CA PRO A 74 0.39 -4.03 -3.91
C PRO A 74 1.92 -3.89 -3.81
N ALA A 75 2.42 -2.89 -3.07
CA ALA A 75 3.86 -2.67 -2.89
C ALA A 75 4.52 -3.84 -2.13
N ASN A 76 3.87 -4.35 -1.08
CA ASN A 76 4.35 -5.51 -0.33
C ASN A 76 4.38 -6.79 -1.18
N LEU A 77 3.35 -7.01 -2.01
CA LEU A 77 3.25 -8.19 -2.87
C LEU A 77 4.29 -8.18 -3.99
N ALA A 78 4.53 -7.01 -4.59
CA ALA A 78 5.55 -6.78 -5.60
C ALA A 78 6.98 -6.76 -5.04
N GLY A 79 7.14 -6.52 -3.73
CA GLY A 79 8.46 -6.44 -3.08
C GLY A 79 9.22 -5.17 -3.46
N VAL A 80 8.51 -4.05 -3.62
CA VAL A 80 9.07 -2.75 -4.00
C VAL A 80 9.07 -1.80 -2.80
N PRO A 81 10.06 -0.89 -2.67
CA PRO A 81 10.08 0.08 -1.59
C PRO A 81 8.96 1.11 -1.76
N ALA A 82 8.32 1.49 -0.65
CA ALA A 82 7.33 2.54 -0.60
C ALA A 82 7.50 3.38 0.67
N VAL A 83 7.26 4.69 0.57
CA VAL A 83 7.30 5.63 1.71
C VAL A 83 6.02 6.43 1.76
N ALA A 84 5.41 6.53 2.94
CA ALA A 84 4.26 7.40 3.19
C ALA A 84 4.73 8.78 3.65
N ILE A 85 4.21 9.83 3.03
CA ILE A 85 4.55 11.23 3.28
C ILE A 85 3.29 11.99 3.68
N PRO A 86 3.30 12.72 4.81
CA PRO A 86 2.16 13.54 5.22
C PRO A 86 2.01 14.73 4.28
N ALA A 87 0.77 15.03 3.89
CA ALA A 87 0.43 16.24 3.17
C ALA A 87 -0.11 17.29 4.16
N PRO A 88 0.14 18.59 3.94
CA PRO A 88 -0.42 19.64 4.77
C PRO A 88 -1.94 19.62 4.70
N THR A 89 -2.57 19.72 5.86
CA THR A 89 -4.02 19.75 6.03
C THR A 89 -4.43 21.05 6.73
N PRO A 90 -5.63 21.59 6.44
CA PRO A 90 -6.16 22.73 7.18
C PRO A 90 -6.18 22.47 8.69
N GLU A 91 -6.07 23.54 9.49
CA GLU A 91 -6.16 23.45 10.94
C GLU A 91 -7.49 22.81 11.36
N GLY A 92 -7.43 21.79 12.23
CA GLY A 92 -8.60 21.01 12.66
C GLY A 92 -9.06 19.91 11.69
N ALA A 93 -8.46 19.79 10.49
CA ALA A 93 -8.69 18.66 9.60
C ALA A 93 -7.87 17.43 10.01
N LEU A 94 -8.36 16.24 9.65
CA LEU A 94 -7.64 14.99 9.89
C LEU A 94 -6.42 14.88 8.97
N PRO A 95 -5.28 14.34 9.45
CA PRO A 95 -4.10 14.13 8.62
C PRO A 95 -4.40 13.29 7.38
N VAL A 96 -3.86 13.73 6.24
CA VAL A 96 -3.86 12.96 4.99
C VAL A 96 -2.43 12.80 4.49
N GLY A 97 -2.21 11.80 3.64
CA GLY A 97 -0.88 11.52 3.11
C GLY A 97 -0.94 10.77 1.79
N PHE A 98 0.16 10.84 1.07
CA PHE A 98 0.40 10.07 -0.14
C PHE A 98 1.60 9.15 0.06
N GLN A 99 1.72 8.14 -0.78
CA GLN A 99 2.86 7.25 -0.83
C GLN A 99 3.60 7.45 -2.15
N LEU A 100 4.92 7.33 -2.06
CA LEU A 100 5.81 7.20 -3.21
C LEU A 100 6.34 5.78 -3.23
N ILE A 101 6.20 5.11 -4.36
CA ILE A 101 6.66 3.73 -4.57
C ILE A 101 7.81 3.78 -5.56
N GLY A 102 8.96 3.25 -5.14
CA GLY A 102 10.20 3.28 -5.90
C GLY A 102 10.56 1.93 -6.51
N LYS A 103 11.55 1.95 -7.41
CA LYS A 103 12.18 0.74 -7.94
C LYS A 103 12.90 -0.04 -6.82
N PRO A 104 13.02 -1.38 -6.92
CA PRO A 104 13.81 -2.17 -5.97
C PRO A 104 15.23 -1.62 -5.80
N PHE A 105 15.70 -1.51 -4.54
CA PHE A 105 17.02 -1.00 -4.17
C PHE A 105 17.29 0.47 -4.55
N ARG A 106 16.23 1.26 -4.76
CA ARG A 106 16.31 2.69 -5.09
C ARG A 106 15.55 3.55 -4.08
N GLU A 107 15.64 3.20 -2.80
CA GLU A 107 15.02 3.93 -1.69
C GLU A 107 15.45 5.40 -1.65
N ALA A 108 16.68 5.70 -2.06
CA ALA A 108 17.21 7.05 -2.12
C ALA A 108 16.36 7.99 -3.01
N ASP A 109 15.77 7.48 -4.09
CA ASP A 109 14.97 8.28 -5.01
C ASP A 109 13.68 8.78 -4.33
N ILE A 110 12.93 7.86 -3.71
CA ILE A 110 11.68 8.21 -3.01
C ILE A 110 11.92 9.03 -1.73
N LEU A 111 13.02 8.78 -1.02
CA LEU A 111 13.41 9.58 0.15
C LEU A 111 13.85 10.99 -0.25
N GLY A 112 14.58 11.13 -1.37
CA GLY A 112 14.99 12.42 -1.89
C GLY A 112 13.80 13.28 -2.31
N ILE A 113 12.83 12.69 -3.02
CA ILE A 113 11.58 13.38 -3.38
C ILE A 113 10.79 13.77 -2.13
N GLY A 114 10.67 12.87 -1.15
CA GLY A 114 9.99 13.16 0.11
C GLY A 114 10.63 14.30 0.90
N GLN A 115 11.96 14.32 0.98
CA GLN A 115 12.71 15.40 1.62
C GLN A 115 12.52 16.73 0.87
N TYR A 116 12.53 16.72 -0.46
CA TYR A 116 12.29 17.91 -1.26
C TYR A 116 10.87 18.47 -1.05
N TYR A 117 9.87 17.58 -1.03
CA TYR A 117 8.49 17.96 -0.73
C TYR A 117 8.35 18.58 0.66
N GLU A 118 8.96 17.98 1.68
CA GLU A 118 8.94 18.50 3.06
C GLU A 118 9.53 19.92 3.13
N ARG A 119 10.61 20.20 2.39
CA ARG A 119 11.22 21.53 2.31
C ARG A 119 10.30 22.56 1.67
N ILE A 120 9.59 22.20 0.59
CA ILE A 120 8.63 23.11 -0.06
C ILE A 120 7.49 23.46 0.91
N VAL A 121 6.94 22.45 1.57
CA VAL A 121 5.79 22.60 2.46
C VAL A 121 6.15 23.37 3.74
N ARG A 122 7.34 23.18 4.30
CA ARG A 122 7.77 23.91 5.52
C ARG A 122 8.39 25.28 5.25
N GLY A 123 8.81 25.54 4.02
CA GLY A 123 9.43 26.81 3.61
C GLY A 123 8.45 27.85 3.05
N SER A 124 7.15 27.53 3.02
CA SER A 124 6.04 28.43 2.64
C SER A 124 5.25 28.83 3.87
#